data_AF-A0A7C3GCR1-F1
#
_entry.id   AF-A0A7C3GCR1-F1
#
_cell.length_a   1.000
_cell.length_b   1.000
_cell.length_c   1.000
_cell.angle_alpha   90.00
_cell.angle_beta   90.00
_cell.angle_gamma   90.00
#
_symmetry.space_group_name_H-M   'P 1'
#
loop_
_entity.id
_entity.type
_entity.pdbx_description
1 polymer ?
#
loop_
_entity_poly.entity_id
_entity_poly.type
_entity_poly.pdbx_seq_one_letter_code
_entity_poly.pdbx_strand_id
1 'polypeptide(L)'
;MNNPGNGIPAKAAQNYSVEVSGISADRTLILFVNPPSPDGSIYIRDIDRSGRYTRENTIWPQANLAYLAAVMSDGYEVDLIDCIAERMDWSEFENFVR
;
A
#
# COMPACT_ATOMS: atom_id res chain seq x y z
N MET A 1 45.13 16.10 42.04
CA MET A 1 45.14 15.37 40.75
C MET A 1 44.43 14.04 40.98
N ASN A 2 43.62 13.64 39.98
CA ASN A 2 42.83 12.41 39.86
C ASN A 2 41.33 12.53 40.15
N ASN A 3 40.66 12.67 39.01
CA ASN A 3 39.25 12.73 38.64
C ASN A 3 38.43 11.53 39.17
N PRO A 4 37.28 11.73 39.84
CA PRO A 4 36.32 10.64 40.02
C PRO A 4 35.64 10.39 38.66
N GLY A 5 35.76 9.16 38.17
CA GLY A 5 35.14 8.75 36.92
C GLY A 5 33.66 9.06 36.90
N ASN A 6 33.28 10.00 36.04
CA ASN A 6 31.90 10.25 35.64
C ASN A 6 31.44 9.01 34.84
N GLY A 7 31.01 7.97 35.55
CA GLY A 7 30.20 6.92 34.95
C GLY A 7 28.94 7.59 34.43
N ILE A 8 28.79 7.66 33.10
CA ILE A 8 27.53 8.07 32.48
C ILE A 8 26.46 7.15 33.08
N PRO A 9 25.46 7.67 33.83
CA PRO A 9 24.37 6.81 34.24
C PRO A 9 23.77 6.27 32.95
N ALA A 10 23.69 4.94 32.83
CA ALA A 10 22.98 4.31 31.73
C ALA A 10 21.60 4.96 31.68
N LYS A 11 21.40 5.83 30.68
CA LYS A 11 20.10 6.45 30.44
C LYS A 11 19.18 5.26 30.24
N ALA A 12 18.30 5.01 31.22
CA ALA A 12 17.20 4.09 31.03
C ALA A 12 16.61 4.45 29.67
N ALA A 13 16.54 3.48 28.75
CA ALA A 13 15.84 3.66 27.50
C ALA A 13 14.41 4.03 27.89
N GLN A 14 14.14 5.33 27.90
CA GLN A 14 12.79 5.83 28.04
C GLN A 14 12.08 5.27 26.83
N ASN A 15 11.27 4.24 27.07
CA ASN A 15 10.31 3.78 26.09
C ASN A 15 9.41 4.98 25.83
N TYR A 16 9.72 5.74 24.80
CA TYR A 16 8.80 6.72 24.23
C TYR A 16 7.73 5.89 23.53
N SER A 17 6.75 5.43 24.31
CA SER A 17 5.46 5.09 23.76
C SER A 17 4.85 6.39 23.26
N VAL A 18 5.03 6.66 21.97
CA VAL A 18 4.16 7.59 21.26
C VAL A 18 2.80 6.90 21.27
N GLU A 19 1.91 7.34 22.14
CA GLU A 19 0.50 7.04 21.96
C GLU A 19 0.07 7.72 20.67
N VAL A 20 0.10 6.98 19.56
CA VAL A 20 -0.62 7.37 18.35
C VAL A 20 -2.09 7.16 18.69
N SER A 21 -2.69 8.18 19.29
CA SER A 21 -4.12 8.23 19.57
C SER A 21 -4.88 8.05 18.25
N GLY A 22 -5.40 6.84 17.98
CA GLY A 22 -6.28 6.63 16.82
C GLY A 22 -6.27 5.28 16.13
N ILE A 23 -5.52 4.27 16.61
CA ILE A 23 -5.64 2.92 16.03
C ILE A 23 -6.68 2.13 16.83
N SER A 24 -7.93 2.29 16.41
CA SER A 24 -9.05 1.48 16.87
C SER A 24 -8.97 0.07 16.26
N ALA A 25 -9.46 -0.94 16.98
CA ALA A 25 -9.47 -2.34 16.55
C ALA A 25 -10.45 -2.64 15.39
N ASP A 26 -11.14 -1.64 14.86
CA ASP A 26 -12.23 -1.73 13.88
C ASP A 26 -11.99 -0.83 12.64
N ARG A 27 -10.74 -0.68 12.20
CA ARG A 27 -10.47 0.09 10.98
C ARG A 27 -11.10 -0.61 9.77
N THR A 28 -11.92 0.14 9.04
CA THR A 28 -12.45 -0.32 7.75
C THR A 28 -11.31 -0.56 6.77
N LEU A 29 -11.27 -1.74 6.17
CA LEU A 29 -10.36 -2.08 5.07
C LEU A 29 -10.83 -1.41 3.77
N ILE A 30 -9.94 -0.68 3.12
CA ILE A 30 -10.11 -0.18 1.76
C ILE A 30 -9.15 -0.93 0.85
N LEU A 31 -9.71 -1.72 -0.07
CA LEU A 31 -8.95 -2.37 -1.14
C LEU A 31 -8.99 -1.50 -2.40
N PHE A 32 -7.82 -1.01 -2.82
CA PHE A 32 -7.64 -0.34 -4.10
C PHE A 32 -7.41 -1.38 -5.20
N VAL A 33 -8.20 -1.34 -6.27
CA VAL A 33 -8.20 -2.39 -7.29
C VAL A 33 -7.91 -1.79 -8.66
N ASN A 34 -6.86 -2.27 -9.33
CA ASN A 34 -6.83 -2.28 -10.79
C ASN A 34 -7.46 -3.61 -11.25
N PRO A 35 -8.70 -3.60 -11.77
CA PRO A 35 -9.48 -4.81 -11.97
C PRO A 35 -8.98 -5.65 -13.15
N PRO A 36 -9.42 -6.92 -13.25
CA PRO A 36 -9.15 -7.75 -14.41
C PRO A 36 -9.57 -7.04 -15.69
N SER A 37 -8.83 -7.26 -16.77
CA SER A 37 -9.25 -6.78 -18.07
C SER A 37 -10.45 -7.58 -18.59
N PRO A 38 -11.43 -6.94 -19.25
CA PRO A 38 -12.62 -7.63 -19.77
C PRO A 38 -12.31 -8.74 -20.77
N ASP A 39 -11.17 -8.65 -21.46
CA ASP A 39 -10.73 -9.51 -22.55
C ASP A 39 -9.35 -10.17 -22.29
N GLY A 40 -8.79 -10.03 -21.09
CA GLY A 40 -7.46 -10.54 -20.76
C GLY A 40 -6.28 -9.69 -21.29
N SER A 41 -6.55 -8.60 -22.02
CA SER A 41 -5.51 -7.71 -22.55
C SER A 41 -4.89 -6.82 -21.46
N ILE A 42 -3.67 -6.32 -21.68
CA ILE A 42 -3.04 -5.35 -20.77
C ILE A 42 -3.46 -3.93 -21.16
N TYR A 43 -4.24 -3.29 -20.30
CA TYR A 43 -4.67 -1.91 -20.46
C TYR A 43 -3.79 -0.95 -19.68
N ILE A 44 -3.58 0.23 -20.25
CA ILE A 44 -3.02 1.37 -19.54
C ILE A 44 -4.15 2.08 -18.80
N ARG A 45 -3.95 2.32 -17.50
CA ARG A 45 -4.90 3.00 -16.59
C ARG A 45 -4.37 4.32 -16.05
N ASP A 46 -3.12 4.65 -16.36
CA ASP A 46 -2.51 5.91 -15.96
C ASP A 46 -3.05 7.09 -16.79
N ILE A 47 -2.92 8.28 -16.22
CA ILE A 47 -3.36 9.54 -16.82
C ILE A 47 -2.65 9.74 -18.19
N ASP A 48 -3.34 10.39 -19.13
CA ASP A 48 -2.91 10.66 -20.52
C ASP A 48 -2.83 9.47 -21.48
N ARG A 49 -2.99 8.23 -21.00
CA ARG A 49 -3.01 7.02 -21.84
C ARG A 49 -4.10 6.01 -21.47
N SER A 50 -5.03 6.40 -20.62
CA SER A 50 -6.11 5.53 -20.15
C SER A 50 -6.93 4.93 -21.29
N GLY A 51 -7.32 3.66 -21.13
CA GLY A 51 -8.17 2.94 -22.07
C GLY A 51 -7.45 2.43 -23.33
N ARG A 52 -6.13 2.63 -23.45
CA ARG A 52 -5.33 2.06 -24.55
C ARG A 52 -4.76 0.71 -24.15
N TYR A 53 -4.62 -0.16 -25.14
CA TYR A 53 -3.75 -1.32 -25.02
C TYR A 53 -2.30 -0.88 -24.92
N THR A 54 -1.53 -1.59 -24.10
CA THR A 54 -0.08 -1.41 -24.07
C THR A 54 0.56 -1.92 -25.35
N ARG A 55 1.74 -1.39 -25.69
CA ARG A 55 2.60 -1.97 -26.72
C ARG A 55 3.53 -2.99 -26.06
N GLU A 56 3.74 -4.13 -26.72
CA GLU A 56 4.66 -5.18 -26.26
C GLU A 56 4.31 -5.79 -24.89
N ASN A 57 3.03 -5.79 -24.52
CA ASN A 57 2.57 -6.32 -23.23
C ASN A 57 3.24 -5.67 -22.00
N THR A 58 3.68 -4.41 -22.11
CA THR A 58 4.27 -3.67 -20.99
C THR A 58 3.23 -3.37 -19.93
N ILE A 59 3.48 -3.77 -18.68
CA ILE A 59 2.68 -3.37 -17.52
C ILE A 59 3.19 -2.01 -17.04
N TRP A 60 2.27 -1.04 -16.93
CA TRP A 60 2.59 0.29 -16.41
C TRP A 60 2.28 0.34 -14.92
N PRO A 61 3.11 1.02 -14.10
CA PRO A 61 2.93 1.07 -12.66
C PRO A 61 1.62 1.77 -12.29
N GLN A 62 0.93 1.25 -11.27
CA GLN A 62 -0.30 1.83 -10.74
C GLN A 62 -0.01 2.96 -9.73
N ALA A 63 0.74 3.98 -10.16
CA ALA A 63 1.21 5.06 -9.30
C ALA A 63 0.05 5.84 -8.64
N ASN A 64 -1.04 6.08 -9.38
CA ASN A 64 -2.21 6.77 -8.83
C ASN A 64 -2.92 5.95 -7.75
N LEU A 65 -3.03 4.62 -7.91
CA LEU A 65 -3.59 3.75 -6.87
C LEU A 65 -2.69 3.74 -5.62
N ALA A 66 -1.37 3.62 -5.81
CA ALA A 66 -0.42 3.66 -4.70
C ALA A 66 -0.47 5.00 -3.94
N TYR A 67 -0.63 6.12 -4.66
CA TYR A 67 -0.80 7.44 -4.06
C TYR A 67 -2.09 7.52 -3.24
N LEU A 68 -3.22 7.05 -3.77
CA LEU A 68 -4.49 7.04 -3.04
C LEU A 68 -4.42 6.15 -1.79
N ALA A 69 -3.79 4.97 -1.88
CA ALA A 69 -3.57 4.09 -0.75
C ALA A 69 -2.73 4.77 0.34
N ALA A 70 -1.65 5.47 -0.04
CA ALA A 70 -0.82 6.22 0.89
C ALA A 70 -1.60 7.32 1.61
N VAL A 71 -2.43 8.10 0.88
CA VAL A 71 -3.27 9.15 1.47
C VAL A 71 -4.29 8.60 2.46
N MET A 72 -4.87 7.43 2.18
CA MET A 72 -5.89 6.82 3.03
C MET A 72 -5.33 6.03 4.22
N SER A 73 -4.02 5.77 4.24
CA SER A 73 -3.37 4.99 5.31
C SER A 73 -3.46 5.64 6.71
N ASP A 74 -3.71 6.96 6.76
CA ASP A 74 -4.03 7.66 7.99
C ASP A 74 -5.52 7.55 8.32
N GLY A 75 -5.92 6.44 8.94
CA GLY A 75 -7.27 6.23 9.45
C GLY A 75 -7.93 4.94 8.97
N TYR A 76 -7.46 4.36 7.87
CA TYR A 76 -7.96 3.10 7.32
C TYR A 76 -6.88 2.02 7.31
N GLU A 77 -7.32 0.77 7.30
CA GLU A 77 -6.48 -0.31 6.78
C GLU A 77 -6.56 -0.25 5.25
N VAL A 78 -5.43 -0.29 4.57
CA VAL A 78 -5.38 -0.14 3.11
C VAL A 78 -4.60 -1.30 2.52
N ASP A 79 -5.13 -1.83 1.42
CA ASP A 79 -4.45 -2.82 0.59
C ASP A 79 -4.65 -2.47 -0.90
N LEU A 80 -3.84 -3.06 -1.77
CA LEU A 80 -3.83 -2.80 -3.20
C LEU A 80 -3.64 -4.08 -4.00
N ILE A 81 -4.47 -4.28 -5.02
CA ILE A 81 -4.31 -5.37 -5.99
C ILE A 81 -4.30 -4.84 -7.42
N ASP A 82 -3.31 -5.30 -8.19
CA ASP A 82 -3.24 -5.09 -9.64
C ASP A 82 -3.48 -6.42 -10.37
N CYS A 83 -4.73 -6.65 -10.76
CA CYS A 83 -5.14 -7.89 -11.41
C CYS A 83 -4.47 -8.07 -12.78
N ILE A 84 -4.07 -6.99 -13.45
CA ILE A 84 -3.36 -7.07 -14.74
C ILE A 84 -1.93 -7.55 -14.51
N ALA A 85 -1.27 -7.06 -13.45
CA ALA A 85 0.07 -7.51 -13.07
C ALA A 85 0.06 -8.97 -12.60
N GLU A 86 -0.93 -9.33 -11.79
CA GLU A 86 -1.10 -10.69 -11.25
C GLU A 86 -1.66 -11.69 -12.27
N ARG A 87 -2.02 -11.25 -13.49
CA ARG A 87 -2.70 -12.07 -14.50
C ARG A 87 -4.01 -12.69 -14.01
N MET A 88 -4.64 -12.03 -13.04
CA MET A 88 -5.88 -12.46 -12.42
C MET A 88 -7.07 -12.17 -13.34
N ASP A 89 -7.87 -13.20 -13.61
CA ASP A 89 -9.12 -13.06 -14.35
C ASP A 89 -10.31 -12.69 -13.44
N TRP A 90 -11.49 -12.46 -14.04
CA TRP A 90 -12.69 -12.10 -13.27
C TRP A 90 -13.15 -13.17 -12.30
N SER A 91 -13.02 -14.45 -12.66
CA SER A 91 -13.42 -15.55 -11.77
C SER A 91 -12.47 -15.63 -10.57
N GLU A 92 -11.18 -15.47 -10.78
CA GLU A 92 -10.16 -15.45 -9.73
C GLU A 92 -10.35 -14.23 -8.82
N PHE A 93 -10.60 -13.05 -9.39
CA PHE A 93 -10.86 -11.84 -8.62
C PHE A 93 -12.13 -11.94 -7.79
N GLU A 94 -13.23 -12.45 -8.35
CA GLU A 94 -14.47 -12.68 -7.60
C GLU A 94 -14.27 -13.64 -6.44
N ASN A 95 -13.45 -14.68 -6.60
CA ASN A 95 -13.11 -15.58 -5.51
C ASN A 95 -12.20 -14.93 -4.46
N PHE A 96 -11.37 -13.97 -4.86
CA PHE A 96 -10.48 -13.23 -3.96
C PHE A 96 -11.24 -12.25 -3.06
N VAL A 97 -12.28 -11.58 -3.57
CA VAL A 97 -13.01 -10.53 -2.83
C VAL A 97 -14.25 -11.01 -2.06
N ARG A 98 -14.58 -12.29 -2.12
CA ARG A 98 -15.72 -12.91 -1.42
C ARG A 98 -15.28 -13.59 -0.13
#